data_AF-A0A5P8VQZ5-F1
#
_entry.id   AF-A0A5P8VQZ5-F1
#
_cell.length_a   1.000
_cell.length_b   1.000
_cell.length_c   1.000
_cell.angle_alpha   90.00
_cell.angle_beta   90.00
_cell.angle_gamma   90.00
#
_symmetry.space_group_name_H-M   'P 1'
#
loop_
_entity.id
_entity.type
_entity.pdbx_description
1 polymer ?
#
loop_
_entity_poly.entity_id
_entity_poly.type
_entity_poly.pdbx_seq_one_letter_code
_entity_poly.pdbx_strand_id
1 'polypeptide(L)'
;MQDVGLSGKDDPTILEWAAQEERILLTHDVSTITRYAYDRVRLGQTMPGVIEVSPDAAVGRVIEDILVLVECSQDGELEGQVQYLPW
;
A
#
# COMPACT_ATOMS: atom_id res chain seq x y z
N MET A 1 7.13 -3.34 14.64
CA MET A 1 6.93 -4.12 13.41
C MET A 1 5.73 -5.00 13.66
N GLN A 2 4.65 -4.88 12.88
CA GLN A 2 3.45 -5.69 13.08
C GLN A 2 3.73 -7.09 12.51
N ASP A 3 3.94 -8.06 13.38
CA ASP A 3 4.27 -9.44 13.00
C ASP A 3 2.99 -10.23 12.74
N VAL A 4 2.53 -10.18 11.48
CA VAL A 4 1.39 -10.97 10.97
C VAL A 4 1.86 -12.20 10.18
N GLY A 5 3.12 -12.62 10.35
CA GLY A 5 3.67 -13.77 9.63
C GLY A 5 3.89 -13.56 8.12
N LEU A 6 3.89 -12.30 7.66
CA LEU A 6 4.14 -11.93 6.26
C LEU A 6 5.62 -11.69 5.95
N SER A 7 6.48 -11.75 6.97
CA SER A 7 7.93 -11.60 6.79
C SER A 7 8.47 -12.65 5.80
N GLY A 8 9.14 -12.18 4.76
CA GLY A 8 9.74 -13.02 3.72
C GLY A 8 8.75 -13.64 2.71
N LYS A 9 7.47 -13.26 2.73
CA LYS A 9 6.52 -13.61 1.67
C LYS A 9 6.77 -12.79 0.41
N ASP A 10 6.34 -13.32 -0.74
CA ASP A 10 6.44 -12.61 -2.00
C ASP A 10 5.32 -11.56 -2.16
N ASP A 11 5.56 -10.60 -3.05
CA ASP A 11 4.68 -9.45 -3.27
C ASP A 11 3.22 -9.82 -3.57
N PRO A 12 2.92 -10.83 -4.43
CA PRO A 12 1.54 -11.22 -4.68
C PRO A 12 0.83 -11.73 -3.42
N THR A 13 1.52 -12.50 -2.57
CA THR A 13 0.95 -13.01 -1.31
C THR A 13 0.65 -11.87 -0.34
N ILE A 14 1.54 -10.88 -0.24
CA ILE A 14 1.33 -9.70 0.62
C ILE A 14 0.11 -8.90 0.13
N LEU A 15 -0.01 -8.65 -1.17
CA LEU A 15 -1.14 -7.94 -1.76
C LEU A 15 -2.46 -8.71 -1.63
N GLU A 16 -2.42 -10.04 -1.76
CA GLU A 16 -3.60 -10.89 -1.54
C GLU A 16 -4.08 -10.82 -0.10
N TRP A 17 -3.17 -10.92 0.87
CA TRP A 17 -3.50 -10.76 2.27
C TRP A 17 -4.08 -9.38 2.57
N ALA A 18 -3.46 -8.32 2.05
CA ALA A 18 -3.95 -6.95 2.22
C ALA A 18 -5.38 -6.79 1.67
N ALA A 19 -5.67 -7.40 0.51
CA ALA A 19 -7.00 -7.41 -0.07
C ALA A 19 -8.03 -8.18 0.77
N GLN A 20 -7.66 -9.34 1.33
CA GLN A 20 -8.55 -10.15 2.18
C GLN A 20 -8.90 -9.44 3.49
N GLU A 21 -7.96 -8.65 4.01
CA GLU A 21 -8.12 -7.90 5.26
C GLU A 21 -8.65 -6.48 5.05
N GLU A 22 -8.97 -6.10 3.80
CA GLU A 22 -9.42 -4.76 3.42
C GLU A 22 -8.44 -3.66 3.86
N ARG A 23 -7.14 -3.92 3.73
CA ARG A 23 -6.04 -3.02 4.14
C ARG A 23 -5.35 -2.39 2.93
N ILE A 24 -5.01 -1.12 3.09
CA ILE A 24 -4.08 -0.41 2.21
C ILE A 24 -2.65 -0.83 2.56
N LEU A 25 -1.86 -1.20 1.56
CA LEU A 25 -0.45 -1.58 1.73
C LEU A 25 0.45 -0.35 1.66
N LEU A 26 1.27 -0.11 2.69
CA LEU A 26 2.39 0.84 2.61
C LEU A 26 3.68 0.10 2.25
N THR A 27 4.42 0.60 1.27
CA THR A 27 5.66 -0.04 0.79
C THR A 27 6.75 0.96 0.41
N HIS A 28 8.00 0.55 0.59
CA HIS A 28 9.16 1.20 -0.04
C HIS A 28 9.57 0.52 -1.36
N ASP A 29 9.05 -0.68 -1.63
CA ASP A 29 9.38 -1.45 -2.83
C ASP A 29 8.51 -1.01 -4.01
N VAL A 30 8.94 0.06 -4.67
CA VAL A 30 8.34 0.54 -5.92
C VAL A 30 8.77 -0.26 -7.15
N SER A 31 9.72 -1.19 -6.98
CA SER A 31 10.31 -1.91 -8.11
C SER A 31 9.44 -3.10 -8.55
N THR A 32 8.74 -3.73 -7.60
CA THR A 32 7.94 -4.94 -7.87
C THR A 32 6.48 -4.81 -7.42
N ILE A 33 6.19 -4.21 -6.25
CA ILE A 33 4.81 -4.12 -5.71
C ILE A 33 3.89 -3.37 -6.68
N THR A 34 4.34 -2.26 -7.25
CA THR A 34 3.57 -1.44 -8.21
C THR A 34 3.04 -2.28 -9.36
N ARG A 35 3.91 -3.13 -9.93
CA ARG A 35 3.54 -4.01 -11.04
C ARG A 35 2.45 -5.00 -10.61
N TYR A 36 2.66 -5.69 -9.49
CA TYR A 36 1.69 -6.69 -9.02
C TYR A 36 0.35 -6.07 -8.60
N ALA A 37 0.36 -4.86 -8.03
CA ALA A 37 -0.85 -4.13 -7.70
C ALA A 37 -1.67 -3.82 -8.97
N TYR A 38 -1.04 -3.32 -10.03
CA TYR A 38 -1.73 -3.08 -11.30
C TYR A 38 -2.18 -4.37 -12.00
N ASP A 39 -1.40 -5.45 -11.89
CA ASP A 39 -1.83 -6.76 -12.42
C ASP A 39 -3.10 -7.26 -11.70
N ARG A 40 -3.23 -7.08 -10.38
CA ARG A 40 -4.47 -7.39 -9.64
C ARG A 40 -5.67 -6.60 -10.18
N VAL A 41 -5.51 -5.29 -10.36
CA VAL A 41 -6.58 -4.42 -10.90
C VAL A 41 -7.00 -4.87 -12.31
N ARG A 42 -6.04 -5.17 -13.19
CA ARG A 42 -6.31 -5.66 -14.56
C ARG A 42 -7.06 -6.99 -14.56
N LEU A 43 -6.82 -7.84 -13.58
CA LEU A 43 -7.49 -9.13 -13.40
C LEU A 43 -8.86 -8.99 -12.70
N GLY A 44 -9.28 -7.78 -12.34
CA GLY A 44 -10.52 -7.53 -11.60
C GLY A 44 -10.49 -8.05 -10.17
N GLN A 45 -9.30 -8.25 -9.61
CA GLN A 45 -9.12 -8.66 -8.22
C GLN A 45 -9.21 -7.46 -7.29
N THR A 46 -9.74 -7.66 -6.09
CA THR A 46 -9.78 -6.62 -5.05
C THR A 46 -8.36 -6.09 -4.78
N MET A 47 -8.24 -4.77 -4.81
CA MET A 47 -7.02 -4.05 -4.55
C MET A 47 -7.38 -2.78 -3.77
N PRO A 48 -7.37 -2.82 -2.42
CA PRO A 48 -7.83 -1.70 -1.58
C PRO A 48 -7.01 -0.42 -1.77
N GLY A 49 -5.75 -0.56 -2.17
CA GLY A 49 -4.84 0.55 -2.44
C GLY A 49 -3.40 0.20 -2.06
N VAL A 50 -2.44 0.87 -2.70
CA VAL A 50 -1.03 0.85 -2.32
C VAL A 50 -0.54 2.28 -2.16
N ILE A 51 0.20 2.52 -1.08
CA ILE A 51 0.89 3.77 -0.82
C ILE A 51 2.40 3.51 -0.84
N GLU A 52 3.08 4.13 -1.79
CA GLU A 52 4.52 4.11 -1.95
C GLU A 52 5.15 5.23 -1.13
N VAL A 53 6.21 4.90 -0.41
CA VAL A 53 6.94 5.82 0.46
C VAL A 53 8.40 5.80 0.06
N SER A 54 9.06 6.96 0.01
CA SER A 54 10.51 7.01 -0.23
C SER A 54 11.27 6.23 0.86
N PRO A 55 12.27 5.41 0.50
CA PRO A 55 13.13 4.75 1.48
C PRO A 55 13.93 5.73 2.35
N ASP A 56 14.13 6.96 1.85
CA ASP A 56 14.86 8.02 2.55
C ASP A 56 13.95 8.92 3.41
N ALA A 57 12.63 8.70 3.38
CA ALA A 57 11.70 9.52 4.15
C ALA A 57 11.85 9.25 5.65
N ALA A 58 11.84 10.34 6.44
CA ALA A 58 11.86 10.22 7.89
C ALA A 58 10.54 9.60 8.38
N VAL A 59 10.61 8.55 9.20
CA VAL A 59 9.40 7.85 9.70
C VAL A 59 8.38 8.81 10.32
N GLY A 60 8.83 9.80 11.08
CA GLY A 60 7.94 10.81 11.68
C GLY A 60 7.17 11.62 10.63
N ARG A 61 7.82 11.95 9.51
CA ARG A 61 7.22 12.68 8.40
C ARG A 61 6.19 11.83 7.65
N VAL A 62 6.53 10.56 7.39
CA VAL A 62 5.61 9.58 6.79
C VAL A 62 4.36 9.42 7.64
N ILE A 63 4.50 9.38 8.97
CA ILE A 63 3.36 9.32 9.89
C ILE A 63 2.47 10.57 9.76
N GLU A 64 3.06 11.77 9.73
CA GLU A 64 2.29 13.02 9.55
C GLU A 64 1.48 13.00 8.25
N ASP A 65 2.08 12.55 7.14
CA ASP A 65 1.40 12.51 5.86
C ASP A 65 0.30 11.46 5.79
N ILE A 66 0.48 10.30 6.42
CA ILE A 66 -0.57 9.29 6.55
C ILE A 66 -1.77 9.87 7.32
N LEU A 67 -1.52 10.62 8.40
CA LEU A 67 -2.60 11.23 9.18
C LEU A 67 -3.41 12.21 8.31
N VAL A 68 -2.73 13.07 7.54
CA VAL A 68 -3.39 13.99 6.61
C VAL A 68 -4.20 13.23 5.54
N LEU A 69 -3.61 12.19 4.96
CA LEU A 69 -4.26 11.36 3.95
C LEU A 69 -5.53 10.71 4.50
N VAL A 70 -5.47 10.10 5.69
CA VAL A 70 -6.64 9.47 6.32
C VAL A 70 -7.74 10.49 6.63
N GLU A 71 -7.38 11.68 7.13
CA GLU A 71 -8.35 12.73 7.46
C GLU A 71 -9.06 13.32 6.23
N CYS A 72 -8.35 13.36 5.09
CA CYS A 72 -8.83 14.00 3.87
C CYS A 72 -9.39 13.00 2.85
N SER A 73 -9.13 11.70 3.02
CA SER A 73 -9.57 10.68 2.08
C SER A 73 -11.04 10.31 2.23
N GLN A 74 -11.68 9.94 1.13
CA GLN A 74 -13.02 9.35 1.12
C GLN A 74 -12.97 7.83 1.09
N ASP A 75 -14.03 7.18 1.58
CA ASP A 75 -14.18 5.73 1.49
C ASP A 75 -14.06 5.27 0.03
N GLY A 76 -13.17 4.31 -0.24
CA GLY A 76 -12.90 3.78 -1.57
C GLY A 76 -12.06 4.68 -2.48
N GLU A 77 -11.64 5.88 -2.03
CA GLU A 77 -10.84 6.79 -2.87
C GLU A 77 -9.50 6.17 -3.30
N LEU A 78 -8.93 5.28 -2.49
CA LEU A 78 -7.66 4.62 -2.79
C LEU A 78 -7.84 3.27 -3.49
N GLU A 79 -9.08 2.80 -3.67
CA GLU A 79 -9.36 1.52 -4.29
C GLU A 79 -8.85 1.50 -5.72
N GLY A 80 -8.08 0.46 -6.07
CA GLY A 80 -7.51 0.31 -7.39
C GLY A 80 -6.31 1.24 -7.69
N GLN A 81 -5.87 2.07 -6.73
CA GLN A 81 -4.81 3.05 -6.95
C GLN A 81 -3.49 2.71 -6.25
N VAL A 82 -2.40 3.05 -6.93
CA VAL A 82 -1.06 3.16 -6.34
C VAL A 82 -0.73 4.64 -6.25
N GLN A 83 -0.54 5.13 -5.04
CA GLN A 83 -0.26 6.54 -4.74
C GLN A 83 1.12 6.67 -4.12
N TYR A 84 1.79 7.80 -4.36
CA TYR A 84 3.09 8.10 -3.75
C TYR A 84 2.93 9.20 -2.71
N LEU A 85 3.46 8.99 -1.49
CA LEU A 85 3.47 10.05 -0.49
C LEU A 85 4.58 11.07 -0.81
N PRO A 86 4.21 12.35 -1.02
CA PRO A 86 5.19 13.40 -1.22
C PRO A 86 5.79 13.78 0.15
N TRP A 87 6.95 13.16 0.44
CA TRP A 87 7.95 13.54 1.46
C TRP A 87 7.57 13.36 2.94
#